data_AF-A0A964RTF2-F1
#
_entry.id   AF-A0A964RTF2-F1
#
_cell.length_a   1.000
_cell.length_b   1.000
_cell.length_c   1.000
_cell.angle_alpha   90.00
_cell.angle_beta   90.00
_cell.angle_gamma   90.00
#
_symmetry.space_group_name_H-M   'P 1'
#
loop_
_entity.id
_entity.type
_entity.pdbx_description
1 polymer ?
#
loop_
_entity_poly.entity_id
_entity_poly.type
_entity_poly.pdbx_seq_one_letter_code
_entity_poly.pdbx_strand_id
1 'polypeptide(L)'
;MKKRTLKLMVGAIVIAMVGSVMVGCGNASGGAPANDSKTEGTKTEATVKGSITMSGSSALLPLMEKTIETFNKKYPDAEIGAQAGGSGTGLTQVLDGTVNIGNSDVFAEEKLDAAKAKELVDHKVVAQGFGIVVSKSLGIDNLTSAQIKDIFSGKVTNWKEVGGPDKAILLIHRTAGSGTRATFEKTVLGGDKSAENEALGVTQDSNGAV
;
A
#
# COMPACT_ATOMS: atom_id res chain seq x y z
N MET A 1 46.97 8.27 -14.31
CA MET A 1 46.76 9.43 -15.19
C MET A 1 46.19 8.96 -16.52
N LYS A 2 44.93 9.29 -16.84
CA LYS A 2 44.40 9.61 -18.18
C LYS A 2 42.88 9.78 -18.08
N LYS A 3 42.47 11.02 -17.83
CA LYS A 3 41.07 11.47 -17.94
C LYS A 3 40.74 11.62 -19.42
N ARG A 4 39.61 11.08 -19.88
CA ARG A 4 39.02 11.44 -21.18
C ARG A 4 37.68 12.11 -20.93
N THR A 5 37.74 13.43 -20.89
CA THR A 5 36.59 14.35 -20.95
C THR A 5 36.11 14.43 -22.39
N LEU A 6 34.85 14.07 -22.66
CA LEU A 6 34.16 14.44 -23.89
C LEU A 6 33.03 15.40 -23.52
N LYS A 7 33.21 16.65 -23.92
CA LYS A 7 32.27 17.76 -23.75
C LYS A 7 31.43 17.91 -25.02
N LEU A 8 30.17 18.31 -24.82
CA LEU A 8 29.34 19.19 -25.65
C LEU A 8 28.99 18.76 -27.08
N MET A 9 27.71 18.45 -27.29
CA MET A 9 26.92 19.05 -28.37
C MET A 9 25.50 19.33 -27.87
N VAL A 10 25.24 20.62 -27.62
CA VAL A 10 23.92 21.22 -27.50
C VAL A 10 23.40 21.44 -28.92
N GLY A 11 22.28 20.83 -29.27
CA GLY A 11 21.56 21.07 -30.52
C GLY A 11 20.09 21.28 -30.20
N ALA A 12 19.73 22.53 -29.89
CA ALA A 12 18.35 22.95 -29.74
C ALA A 12 17.66 22.93 -31.12
N ILE A 13 16.63 22.11 -31.27
CA ILE A 13 15.70 22.20 -32.40
C ILE A 13 14.39 22.72 -31.84
N VAL A 14 14.22 24.05 -31.97
CA VAL A 14 12.96 24.76 -31.84
C VAL A 14 12.26 24.62 -33.19
N ILE A 15 11.13 23.91 -33.24
CA ILE A 15 10.20 23.97 -34.38
C ILE A 15 8.90 24.61 -33.90
N ALA A 16 8.48 25.56 -34.72
CA ALA A 16 7.50 26.59 -34.47
C ALA A 16 6.05 26.09 -34.40
N MET A 17 5.26 26.85 -33.65
CA MET A 17 3.80 26.96 -33.69
C MET A 17 3.25 27.02 -35.12
N VAL A 18 2.11 26.37 -35.37
CA VAL A 18 0.93 26.97 -36.03
C VAL A 18 -0.33 26.28 -35.49
N GLY A 19 -1.27 27.07 -34.96
CA GLY A 19 -2.51 26.60 -34.37
C GLY A 19 -3.63 26.35 -35.39
N SER A 20 -4.73 25.79 -34.88
CA SER A 20 -6.05 25.85 -35.52
C SER A 20 -7.11 25.73 -34.43
N VAL A 21 -7.61 26.89 -34.00
CA VAL A 21 -8.84 27.01 -33.22
C VAL A 21 -9.96 27.19 -34.25
N MET A 22 -10.86 26.22 -34.38
CA MET A 22 -12.11 26.41 -35.12
C MET A 22 -13.22 26.65 -34.11
N VAL A 23 -13.57 27.93 -33.95
CA VAL A 23 -14.84 28.38 -33.38
C VAL A 23 -15.87 28.36 -34.51
N GLY A 24 -16.88 27.50 -34.38
CA GLY A 24 -18.06 27.50 -35.23
C GLY A 24 -19.24 28.13 -34.50
N CYS A 25 -19.64 29.33 -34.93
CA CYS A 25 -20.94 29.93 -34.59
C CYS A 25 -21.98 29.50 -35.64
N GLY A 26 -23.18 29.14 -35.21
CA GLY A 26 -24.38 28.99 -36.04
C GLY A 26 -25.63 29.30 -35.22
N ASN A 27 -26.45 30.22 -35.72
CA ASN A 27 -27.37 31.08 -34.99
C ASN A 27 -28.86 30.68 -35.16
N ALA A 28 -29.71 31.23 -34.29
CA ALA A 28 -31.15 31.55 -34.45
C ALA A 28 -32.23 30.57 -33.91
N SER A 29 -32.81 30.98 -32.77
CA SER A 29 -34.25 31.16 -32.47
C SER A 29 -35.26 30.01 -32.62
N GLY A 30 -35.87 29.66 -31.49
CA GLY A 30 -37.33 29.60 -31.38
C GLY A 30 -37.98 28.22 -31.31
N GLY A 31 -38.63 27.94 -30.17
CA GLY A 31 -39.76 27.00 -30.09
C GLY A 31 -39.41 25.62 -29.56
N ALA A 32 -39.81 25.36 -28.30
CA ALA A 32 -39.98 23.99 -27.82
C ALA A 32 -41.04 23.26 -28.65
N PRO A 33 -40.86 21.96 -28.86
CA PRO A 33 -41.79 21.05 -28.21
C PRO A 33 -41.07 19.91 -27.49
N ALA A 34 -41.68 19.46 -26.40
CA ALA A 34 -41.30 18.25 -25.70
C ALA A 34 -41.37 17.05 -26.66
N ASN A 35 -40.29 16.30 -26.78
CA ASN A 35 -40.33 14.95 -27.33
C ASN A 35 -39.52 14.02 -26.41
N ASP A 36 -40.27 13.13 -25.79
CA ASP A 36 -39.83 12.10 -24.86
C ASP A 36 -39.08 11.03 -25.66
N SER A 37 -37.76 11.18 -25.77
CA SER A 37 -36.90 10.19 -26.41
C SER A 37 -35.94 9.65 -25.36
N LYS A 38 -36.30 8.48 -24.82
CA LYS A 38 -35.38 7.56 -24.13
C LYS A 38 -34.12 7.43 -25.00
N THR A 39 -33.10 8.19 -24.64
CA THR A 39 -31.75 7.97 -25.12
C THR A 39 -31.23 6.84 -24.25
N GLU A 40 -31.39 5.60 -24.71
CA GLU A 40 -30.51 4.51 -24.28
C GLU A 40 -29.11 4.92 -24.69
N GLY A 41 -28.44 5.64 -23.79
CA GLY A 41 -27.03 5.94 -23.91
C GLY A 41 -26.29 4.63 -23.87
N THR A 42 -25.90 4.14 -25.05
CA THR A 42 -24.84 3.15 -25.20
C THR A 42 -23.67 3.62 -24.35
N LYS A 43 -23.45 2.99 -23.19
CA LYS A 43 -22.24 3.19 -22.39
C LYS A 43 -21.09 2.82 -23.30
N THR A 44 -20.47 3.83 -23.91
CA THR A 44 -19.16 3.67 -24.51
C THR A 44 -18.27 3.29 -23.33
N GLU A 45 -17.92 2.02 -23.22
CA GLU A 45 -16.96 1.57 -22.21
C GLU A 45 -15.70 2.39 -22.42
N ALA A 46 -15.38 3.24 -21.44
CA ALA A 46 -14.20 4.07 -21.50
C ALA A 46 -12.99 3.15 -21.68
N THR A 47 -12.27 3.31 -22.79
CA THR A 47 -11.04 2.55 -23.02
C THR A 47 -9.98 3.09 -22.06
N VAL A 48 -9.75 2.35 -20.97
CA VAL A 48 -8.69 2.68 -20.01
C VAL A 48 -7.36 2.19 -20.57
N LYS A 49 -6.36 3.08 -20.65
CA LYS A 49 -5.00 2.79 -21.11
C LYS A 49 -3.96 3.45 -20.20
N GLY A 50 -2.73 2.96 -20.25
CA GLY A 50 -1.57 3.54 -19.56
C GLY A 50 -1.00 2.63 -18.47
N SER A 51 -0.01 3.13 -17.74
CA SER A 51 0.70 2.38 -16.71
C SER A 51 0.48 3.00 -15.32
N ILE A 52 0.22 2.16 -14.32
CA ILE A 52 0.16 2.53 -12.91
C ILE A 52 1.12 1.64 -12.12
N THR A 53 1.93 2.27 -11.27
CA THR A 53 2.83 1.59 -10.34
C THR A 53 2.36 1.76 -8.91
N MET A 54 2.43 0.69 -8.14
CA MET A 54 1.98 0.61 -6.76
C MET A 54 3.04 -0.07 -5.90
N SER A 55 3.22 0.39 -4.66
CA SER A 55 4.15 -0.23 -3.72
C SER A 55 3.73 -0.01 -2.28
N GLY A 56 4.05 -0.96 -1.39
CA GLY A 56 3.92 -0.75 0.05
C GLY A 56 3.47 -2.00 0.80
N SER A 57 2.31 -1.93 1.47
CA SER A 57 1.78 -3.00 2.32
C SER A 57 1.85 -4.37 1.64
N SER A 58 2.68 -5.24 2.20
CA SER A 58 2.75 -6.65 1.82
C SER A 58 1.52 -7.43 2.27
N ALA A 59 0.81 -6.96 3.30
CA ALA A 59 -0.40 -7.60 3.79
C ALA A 59 -1.61 -7.35 2.85
N LEU A 60 -1.61 -6.20 2.15
CA LEU A 60 -2.63 -5.84 1.16
C LEU A 60 -2.33 -6.38 -0.25
N LEU A 61 -1.05 -6.68 -0.54
CA LEU A 61 -0.60 -7.08 -1.88
C LEU A 61 -1.42 -8.22 -2.52
N PRO A 62 -1.76 -9.33 -1.82
CA PRO A 62 -2.53 -10.41 -2.45
C PRO A 62 -3.91 -9.95 -2.96
N LEU A 63 -4.57 -9.03 -2.25
CA LEU A 63 -5.82 -8.44 -2.70
C LEU A 63 -5.60 -7.55 -3.94
N MET A 64 -4.51 -6.80 -3.97
CA MET A 64 -4.16 -5.94 -5.11
C MET A 64 -3.83 -6.77 -6.34
N GLU A 65 -3.02 -7.83 -6.23
CA GLU A 65 -2.70 -8.73 -7.33
C GLU A 65 -3.96 -9.34 -7.95
N LYS A 66 -4.91 -9.78 -7.11
CA LYS A 66 -6.18 -10.31 -7.61
C LYS A 66 -7.05 -9.25 -8.29
N THR A 67 -7.03 -8.04 -7.75
CA THR A 67 -7.75 -6.89 -8.33
C THR A 67 -7.14 -6.49 -9.67
N ILE A 68 -5.82 -6.44 -9.77
CA ILE A 68 -5.05 -6.16 -11.00
C ILE A 68 -5.35 -7.21 -12.06
N GLU A 69 -5.33 -8.50 -11.70
CA GLU A 69 -5.67 -9.59 -12.63
C GLU A 69 -7.08 -9.39 -13.22
N THR A 70 -8.04 -9.02 -12.37
CA THR A 70 -9.43 -8.80 -12.78
C THR A 70 -9.59 -7.53 -13.62
N PHE A 71 -8.86 -6.47 -13.26
CA PHE A 71 -8.87 -5.19 -13.95
C PHE A 71 -8.28 -5.30 -15.36
N ASN A 72 -7.11 -5.94 -15.50
CA ASN A 72 -6.43 -6.09 -16.78
C ASN A 72 -7.21 -6.98 -17.77
N LYS A 73 -7.99 -7.95 -17.28
CA LYS A 73 -8.92 -8.72 -18.13
C LYS A 73 -10.01 -7.84 -18.75
N LYS A 74 -10.46 -6.82 -18.02
CA LYS A 74 -11.48 -5.87 -18.50
C LYS A 74 -10.86 -4.77 -19.37
N TYR A 75 -9.65 -4.34 -19.04
CA TYR A 75 -8.94 -3.26 -19.72
C TYR A 75 -7.54 -3.76 -20.14
N PRO A 76 -7.43 -4.46 -21.28
CA PRO A 76 -6.17 -5.10 -21.71
C PRO A 76 -5.07 -4.10 -22.10
N ASP A 77 -5.44 -2.85 -22.38
CA ASP A 77 -4.50 -1.77 -22.71
C ASP A 77 -3.95 -1.04 -21.47
N ALA A 78 -4.34 -1.47 -20.26
CA ALA A 78 -3.83 -0.95 -19.00
C ALA A 78 -2.77 -1.89 -18.41
N GLU A 79 -1.67 -1.32 -17.92
CA GLU A 79 -0.61 -2.03 -17.23
C GLU A 79 -0.56 -1.58 -15.77
N ILE A 80 -0.74 -2.50 -14.83
CA ILE A 80 -0.65 -2.18 -13.40
C ILE A 80 0.38 -3.10 -12.75
N GLY A 81 1.37 -2.50 -12.10
CA GLY A 81 2.39 -3.20 -11.33
C GLY A 81 2.24 -2.90 -9.84
N ALA A 82 2.31 -3.93 -8.99
CA ALA A 82 2.33 -3.79 -7.54
C ALA A 82 3.53 -4.52 -6.93
N GLN A 83 4.14 -3.93 -5.90
CA GLN A 83 5.28 -4.50 -5.20
C GLN A 83 5.11 -4.46 -3.68
N ALA A 84 5.60 -5.49 -2.99
CA ALA A 84 5.72 -5.49 -1.54
C ALA A 84 6.94 -4.66 -1.11
N GLY A 85 6.77 -3.80 -0.11
CA GLY A 85 7.85 -3.03 0.51
C GLY A 85 7.61 -2.59 1.95
N GLY A 86 6.42 -2.86 2.50
CA GLY A 86 5.95 -2.34 3.78
C GLY A 86 5.25 -0.99 3.66
N SER A 87 4.31 -0.73 4.55
CA SER A 87 3.46 0.48 4.54
C SER A 87 4.26 1.78 4.63
N GLY A 88 5.34 1.80 5.44
CA GLY A 88 6.25 2.96 5.49
C GLY A 88 6.91 3.25 4.14
N THR A 89 7.42 2.22 3.46
CA THR A 89 8.02 2.35 2.13
C THR A 89 7.00 2.84 1.11
N GLY A 90 5.77 2.32 1.13
CA GLY A 90 4.70 2.76 0.23
C GLY A 90 4.38 4.23 0.39
N LEU A 91 4.22 4.71 1.63
CA LEU A 91 3.97 6.11 1.95
C LEU A 91 5.13 7.02 1.51
N THR A 92 6.38 6.62 1.72
CA THR A 92 7.55 7.38 1.26
C THR A 92 7.63 7.42 -0.26
N GLN A 93 7.45 6.29 -0.94
CA GLN A 93 7.61 6.22 -2.39
C GLN A 93 6.52 6.99 -3.15
N VAL A 94 5.28 7.05 -2.63
CA VAL A 94 4.23 7.86 -3.26
C VAL A 94 4.45 9.35 -3.00
N LEU A 95 4.89 9.73 -1.80
CA LEU A 95 5.26 11.12 -1.48
C LEU A 95 6.39 11.62 -2.38
N ASP A 96 7.40 10.79 -2.62
CA ASP A 96 8.54 11.12 -3.47
C ASP A 96 8.20 11.02 -4.97
N GLY A 97 6.97 10.63 -5.33
CA GLY A 97 6.52 10.46 -6.72
C GLY A 97 7.18 9.28 -7.45
N THR A 98 7.81 8.35 -6.73
CA THR A 98 8.46 7.15 -7.29
C THR A 98 7.44 6.11 -7.75
N VAL A 99 6.30 6.04 -7.07
CA VAL A 99 5.15 5.22 -7.48
C VAL A 99 3.90 6.07 -7.57
N ASN A 100 2.92 5.63 -8.35
CA ASN A 100 1.64 6.34 -8.46
C ASN A 100 0.75 6.14 -7.23
N ILE A 101 0.85 4.98 -6.57
CA ILE A 101 0.03 4.64 -5.40
C ILE A 101 0.90 4.00 -4.31
N GLY A 102 0.82 4.54 -3.10
CA GLY A 102 1.41 3.97 -1.90
C GLY A 102 0.40 3.12 -1.14
N ASN A 103 0.57 1.81 -1.10
CA ASN A 103 -0.28 0.90 -0.34
C ASN A 103 0.11 0.94 1.14
N SER A 104 -0.85 1.15 2.03
CA SER A 104 -0.57 1.26 3.47
C SER A 104 -1.67 0.65 4.34
N ASP A 105 -1.27 0.00 5.44
CA ASP A 105 -2.16 -0.48 6.51
C ASP A 105 -2.41 0.58 7.61
N VAL A 106 -1.66 1.68 7.56
CA VAL A 106 -1.70 2.79 8.53
C VAL A 106 -1.85 4.11 7.82
N PHE A 107 -2.37 5.12 8.50
CA PHE A 107 -2.50 6.45 7.92
C PHE A 107 -1.14 7.14 7.75
N ALA A 108 -1.06 8.08 6.80
CA ALA A 108 0.16 8.81 6.52
C ALA A 108 0.72 9.52 7.76
N GLU A 109 -0.16 10.12 8.59
CA GLU A 109 0.20 10.83 9.81
C GLU A 109 0.80 9.93 10.90
N GLU A 110 0.62 8.61 10.81
CA GLU A 110 1.19 7.65 11.76
C GLU A 110 2.67 7.35 11.46
N LYS A 111 3.15 7.70 10.27
CA LYS A 111 4.52 7.39 9.80
C LYS A 111 5.28 8.60 9.25
N LEU A 112 4.57 9.66 8.85
CA LEU A 112 5.14 10.87 8.25
C LEU A 112 4.85 12.09 9.11
N ASP A 113 5.69 13.12 8.95
CA ASP A 113 5.44 14.43 9.54
C ASP A 113 4.12 15.01 9.02
N ALA A 114 3.39 15.73 9.88
CA ALA A 114 2.05 16.25 9.54
C ALA A 114 2.03 17.16 8.29
N ALA A 115 3.12 17.83 7.96
CA ALA A 115 3.22 18.63 6.74
C ALA A 115 3.23 17.74 5.48
N LYS A 116 4.03 16.67 5.50
CA LYS A 116 4.17 15.71 4.40
C LYS A 116 2.92 14.85 4.24
N ALA A 117 2.32 14.42 5.35
CA ALA A 117 1.09 13.63 5.32
C ALA A 117 -0.05 14.37 4.59
N LYS A 118 -0.14 15.71 4.74
CA LYS A 118 -1.14 16.55 4.05
C LYS A 118 -0.94 16.65 2.54
N GLU A 119 0.23 16.26 2.03
CA GLU A 119 0.49 16.21 0.59
C GLU A 119 -0.10 14.93 -0.03
N LEU A 120 -0.41 13.92 0.78
CA LEU A 120 -0.99 12.66 0.36
C LEU A 120 -2.51 12.67 0.53
N VAL A 121 -3.19 11.90 -0.33
CA VAL A 121 -4.64 11.68 -0.25
C VAL A 121 -4.90 10.22 0.04
N ASP A 122 -5.56 9.94 1.17
CA ASP A 122 -5.91 8.59 1.57
C ASP A 122 -7.18 8.09 0.88
N HIS A 123 -7.10 6.89 0.33
CA HIS A 123 -8.23 6.16 -0.23
C HIS A 123 -8.43 4.83 0.50
N LYS A 124 -9.50 4.74 1.30
CA LYS A 124 -9.84 3.51 2.04
C LYS A 124 -10.42 2.48 1.08
N VAL A 125 -9.72 1.35 0.90
CA VAL A 125 -10.10 0.29 -0.04
C VAL A 125 -10.67 -0.96 0.63
N VAL A 126 -10.23 -1.28 1.85
CA VAL A 126 -10.68 -2.47 2.58
C VAL A 126 -10.48 -2.30 4.09
N ALA A 127 -11.30 -2.96 4.89
CA ALA A 127 -11.02 -3.18 6.31
C ALA A 127 -10.34 -4.55 6.46
N GLN A 128 -9.13 -4.57 7.01
CA GLN A 128 -8.32 -5.78 7.15
C GLN A 128 -8.22 -6.21 8.61
N GLY A 129 -8.49 -7.48 8.87
CA GLY A 129 -8.25 -8.11 10.18
C GLY A 129 -6.83 -8.67 10.25
N PHE A 130 -6.16 -8.44 11.37
CA PHE A 130 -4.88 -9.06 11.70
C PHE A 130 -5.05 -10.04 12.86
N GLY A 131 -4.40 -11.19 12.76
CA GLY A 131 -4.41 -12.23 13.79
C GLY A 131 -3.00 -12.59 14.23
N ILE A 132 -2.86 -12.97 15.49
CA ILE A 132 -1.64 -13.58 16.01
C ILE A 132 -1.73 -15.08 15.73
N VAL A 133 -0.67 -15.64 15.18
CA VAL A 133 -0.60 -17.05 14.83
C VAL A 133 0.48 -17.73 15.68
N VAL A 134 0.15 -18.90 16.19
CA VAL A 134 1.07 -19.78 16.92
C VAL A 134 1.07 -21.16 16.26
N SER A 135 2.06 -22.00 16.55
CA SER A 135 2.09 -23.37 16.02
C SER A 135 0.89 -24.18 16.53
N LYS A 136 0.19 -24.86 15.62
CA LYS A 136 -0.94 -25.75 15.95
C LYS A 136 -0.57 -26.83 16.98
N SER A 137 0.69 -27.27 17.01
CA SER A 137 1.16 -28.30 17.95
C SER A 137 1.18 -27.85 19.42
N LEU A 138 0.95 -26.57 19.70
CA LEU A 138 0.91 -26.04 21.07
C LEU A 138 -0.42 -26.31 21.77
N GLY A 139 -1.49 -26.59 21.03
CA GLY A 139 -2.81 -26.84 21.63
C GLY A 139 -3.39 -25.64 22.40
N ILE A 140 -2.92 -24.42 22.09
CA ILE A 140 -3.42 -23.18 22.69
C ILE A 140 -4.48 -22.60 21.75
N ASP A 141 -5.71 -22.52 22.24
CA ASP A 141 -6.84 -21.99 21.46
C ASP A 141 -7.05 -20.48 21.65
N ASN A 142 -6.52 -19.90 22.74
CA ASN A 142 -6.66 -18.47 23.01
C ASN A 142 -5.52 -17.94 23.88
N LEU A 143 -5.16 -16.67 23.66
CA LEU A 143 -4.27 -15.89 24.52
C LEU A 143 -4.94 -14.55 24.83
N THR A 144 -4.84 -14.13 26.08
CA THR A 144 -5.26 -12.78 26.49
C THR A 144 -4.26 -11.73 25.99
N SER A 145 -4.70 -10.48 25.82
CA SER A 145 -3.81 -9.37 25.47
C SER A 145 -2.68 -9.18 26.48
N ALA A 146 -2.92 -9.46 27.77
CA ALA A 146 -1.89 -9.40 28.80
C ALA A 146 -0.81 -10.45 28.57
N GLN A 147 -1.19 -11.71 28.30
CA GLN A 147 -0.23 -12.77 27.99
C GLN A 147 0.57 -12.44 26.73
N ILE A 148 -0.06 -11.87 25.70
CA ILE A 148 0.65 -11.46 24.48
C ILE A 148 1.69 -10.38 24.80
N LYS A 149 1.36 -9.37 25.61
CA LYS A 149 2.33 -8.36 26.05
C LYS A 149 3.47 -8.95 26.85
N ASP A 150 3.18 -9.87 27.76
CA ASP A 150 4.20 -10.53 28.58
C ASP A 150 5.12 -11.42 27.73
N ILE A 151 4.58 -12.06 26.68
CA ILE A 151 5.37 -12.78 25.68
C ILE A 151 6.28 -11.83 24.91
N PHE A 152 5.74 -10.76 24.30
CA PHE A 152 6.51 -9.84 23.46
C PHE A 152 7.52 -8.98 24.23
N SER A 153 7.32 -8.79 25.54
CA SER A 153 8.30 -8.16 26.44
C SER A 153 9.37 -9.12 26.94
N GLY A 154 9.18 -10.44 26.81
CA GLY A 154 10.08 -11.47 27.32
C GLY A 154 9.89 -11.83 28.79
N LYS A 155 8.82 -11.36 29.43
CA LYS A 155 8.47 -11.82 30.79
C LYS A 155 8.01 -13.28 30.78
N VAL A 156 7.28 -13.67 29.73
CA VAL A 156 6.93 -15.05 29.43
C VAL A 156 7.83 -15.55 28.31
N THR A 157 8.54 -16.65 28.56
CA THR A 157 9.53 -17.21 27.62
C THR A 157 9.26 -18.67 27.27
N ASN A 158 8.26 -19.30 27.91
CA ASN A 158 7.88 -20.67 27.68
C ASN A 158 6.35 -20.82 27.59
N TRP A 159 5.89 -21.64 26.65
CA TRP A 159 4.47 -21.87 26.40
C TRP A 159 3.72 -22.46 27.61
N LYS A 160 4.40 -23.19 28.50
CA LYS A 160 3.77 -23.71 29.73
C LYS A 160 3.26 -22.63 30.68
N GLU A 161 3.83 -21.43 30.62
CA GLU A 161 3.42 -20.29 31.44
C GLU A 161 2.06 -19.72 31.02
N VAL A 162 1.59 -20.08 29.82
CA VAL A 162 0.31 -19.64 29.24
C VAL A 162 -0.60 -20.80 28.86
N GLY A 163 -0.39 -21.99 29.45
CA GLY A 163 -1.26 -23.16 29.29
C GLY A 163 -0.88 -24.10 28.13
N GLY A 164 0.25 -23.88 27.48
CA GLY A 164 0.79 -24.78 26.45
C GLY A 164 1.76 -25.84 26.98
N PRO A 165 2.46 -26.55 26.09
CA PRO A 165 3.49 -27.53 26.46
C PRO A 165 4.77 -26.84 26.97
N ASP A 166 5.64 -27.60 27.65
CA ASP A 166 6.97 -27.12 28.05
C ASP A 166 7.88 -26.95 26.83
N LYS A 167 7.81 -25.77 26.21
CA LYS A 167 8.55 -25.39 25.00
C LYS A 167 8.89 -23.91 25.07
N ALA A 168 10.14 -23.58 24.77
CA ALA A 168 10.57 -22.20 24.64
C ALA A 168 9.77 -21.46 23.55
N ILE A 169 9.51 -20.18 23.78
CA ILE A 169 8.86 -19.29 22.82
C ILE A 169 9.93 -18.71 21.90
N LEU A 170 9.73 -18.87 20.60
CA LEU A 170 10.46 -18.15 19.56
C LEU A 170 9.53 -17.08 18.99
N LEU A 171 9.86 -15.82 19.20
CA LEU A 171 9.13 -14.70 18.61
C LEU A 171 9.56 -14.46 17.17
N ILE A 172 8.57 -14.21 16.31
CA ILE A 172 8.80 -13.80 14.92
C ILE A 172 8.27 -12.37 14.79
N HIS A 173 9.18 -11.42 14.69
CA HIS A 173 8.88 -10.01 14.49
C HIS A 173 8.80 -9.67 13.01
N ARG A 174 8.20 -8.51 12.74
CA ARG A 174 8.19 -7.88 11.42
C ARG A 174 9.20 -6.72 11.39
N THR A 175 9.65 -6.34 10.21
CA THR A 175 10.51 -5.17 10.02
C THR A 175 9.79 -3.88 10.48
N ALA A 176 10.54 -2.87 10.94
CA ALA A 176 9.98 -1.61 11.44
C ALA A 176 9.13 -0.82 10.41
N GLY A 177 9.36 -1.07 9.11
CA GLY A 177 8.57 -0.51 8.01
C GLY A 177 7.18 -1.15 7.82
N SER A 178 6.86 -2.22 8.57
CA SER A 178 5.59 -2.93 8.46
C SER A 178 4.41 -2.14 9.04
N GLY A 179 3.32 -2.07 8.28
CA GLY A 179 2.05 -1.52 8.76
C GLY A 179 1.37 -2.46 9.75
N THR A 180 1.32 -3.77 9.44
CA THR A 180 0.83 -4.81 10.38
C THR A 180 1.48 -4.72 11.75
N ARG A 181 2.81 -4.50 11.80
CA ARG A 181 3.54 -4.34 13.06
C ARG A 181 3.11 -3.09 13.80
N ALA A 182 3.05 -1.94 13.12
CA ALA A 182 2.60 -0.69 13.71
C ALA A 182 1.16 -0.81 14.27
N THR A 183 0.27 -1.50 13.55
CA THR A 183 -1.09 -1.80 14.03
C THR A 183 -1.07 -2.71 15.26
N PHE A 184 -0.22 -3.74 15.28
CA PHE A 184 -0.07 -4.64 16.43
C PHE A 184 0.44 -3.91 17.68
N GLU A 185 1.51 -3.12 17.55
CA GLU A 185 2.07 -2.32 18.63
C GLU A 185 1.02 -1.37 19.22
N LYS A 186 0.31 -0.64 18.35
CA LYS A 186 -0.72 0.31 18.76
C LYS A 186 -1.90 -0.37 19.44
N THR A 187 -2.44 -1.43 18.83
CA THR A 187 -3.72 -2.01 19.25
C THR A 187 -3.56 -3.11 20.30
N VAL A 188 -2.59 -4.00 20.14
CA VAL A 188 -2.40 -5.16 21.04
C VAL A 188 -1.47 -4.81 22.18
N LEU A 189 -0.34 -4.15 21.89
CA LEU A 189 0.60 -3.72 22.95
C LEU A 189 0.14 -2.42 23.63
N GLY A 190 -0.80 -1.69 23.04
CA GLY A 190 -1.37 -0.46 23.59
C GLY A 190 -0.46 0.76 23.42
N GLY A 191 0.42 0.74 22.41
CA GLY A 191 1.42 1.78 22.16
C GLY A 191 2.61 1.77 23.14
N ASP A 192 2.67 0.78 24.03
CA ASP A 192 3.79 0.62 24.96
C ASP A 192 4.97 -0.04 24.26
N LYS A 193 5.93 0.78 23.82
CA LYS A 193 7.16 0.29 23.17
C LYS A 193 8.03 -0.57 24.09
N SER A 194 7.90 -0.46 25.42
CA SER A 194 8.63 -1.32 26.35
C SER A 194 8.09 -2.76 26.37
N ALA A 195 6.85 -2.95 25.89
CA ALA A 195 6.25 -4.25 25.72
C ALA A 195 6.72 -4.98 24.46
N GLU A 196 7.52 -4.33 23.61
CA GLU A 196 8.14 -4.94 22.44
C GLU A 196 9.65 -5.00 22.60
N ASN A 197 10.17 -6.21 22.80
CA ASN A 197 11.60 -6.45 22.86
C ASN A 197 12.10 -7.00 21.52
N GLU A 198 12.55 -6.11 20.64
CA GLU A 198 13.08 -6.47 19.31
C GLU A 198 14.31 -7.39 19.35
N ALA A 199 15.00 -7.49 20.50
CA ALA A 199 16.14 -8.38 20.65
C ALA A 199 15.72 -9.84 20.87
N LEU A 200 14.45 -10.12 21.11
CA LEU A 200 13.94 -11.48 21.25
C LEU A 200 13.57 -12.07 19.89
N GLY A 201 13.92 -13.34 19.68
CA GLY A 201 13.53 -14.07 18.49
C GLY A 201 14.19 -13.56 17.21
N VAL A 202 13.45 -13.56 16.10
CA VAL A 202 13.97 -13.19 14.77
C VAL A 202 13.02 -12.22 14.07
N THR A 203 13.57 -11.31 13.27
CA THR A 203 12.79 -10.44 12.39
C THR A 203 12.69 -11.07 11.01
N GLN A 204 11.47 -11.19 10.48
CA GLN A 204 11.21 -11.72 9.15
C GLN A 204 10.24 -10.80 8.39
N ASP A 205 10.44 -10.63 7.09
CA ASP A 205 9.46 -9.93 6.26
C ASP A 205 8.40 -10.89 5.70
N SER A 206 7.28 -10.34 5.26
CA SER A 206 6.11 -11.05 4.75
C SER A 206 6.35 -11.76 3.42
N ASN A 207 7.52 -11.60 2.79
CA ASN A 207 7.89 -12.29 1.56
C ASN A 207 8.48 -13.69 1.80
N GLY A 208 8.56 -14.14 3.05
CA GLY A 208 9.11 -15.46 3.39
C GLY A 208 10.64 -15.54 3.24
N ALA A 209 11.32 -14.44 2.94
CA ALA A 209 12.77 -14.39 2.99
C ALA A 209 13.23 -14.42 4.46
N VAL A 210 14.01 -15.43 4.80
CA VAL A 210 14.84 -15.50 6.02
C VAL A 210 16.24 -15.03 5.66
#